data_AF-A0A2Z2HH25-F1
#
_entry.id   AF-A0A2Z2HH25-F1
#
_cell.length_a   1.000
_cell.length_b   1.000
_cell.length_c   1.000
_cell.angle_alpha   90.00
_cell.angle_beta   90.00
_cell.angle_gamma   90.00
#
_symmetry.space_group_name_H-M   'P 1'
#
loop_
_entity.id
_entity.type
_entity.pdbx_description
1 polymer ?
#
loop_
_entity_poly.entity_id
_entity_poly.type
_entity_poly.pdbx_seq_one_letter_code
_entity_poly.pdbx_strand_id
1 'polypeptide(L)'
;MNKNRIILFFIFLTIFTIIFQLGSMSTVSQEEADLFMEEFEKLVLDIDAFGIFVHNTTIALPMFIPGFGIFWGLFSSWSTGYAFAAIATSVPEIANISPLTILFLTPFGLMEISAYSLGISRSFILIKAIFTKSSLFQFIKPTIIEIGIVIGLLLAGGYIEFYMIELVENESLEIPGF
;
A
#
# COMPACT_ATOMS: atom_id res chain seq x y z
N MET A 1 -6.57 19.76 -13.27
CA MET A 1 -6.49 19.44 -11.82
C MET A 1 -6.04 20.69 -11.07
N ASN A 2 -6.73 21.12 -10.00
CA ASN A 2 -6.37 22.36 -9.31
C ASN A 2 -4.99 22.21 -8.64
N LYS A 3 -4.05 23.18 -8.76
CA LYS A 3 -2.64 23.04 -8.32
C LYS A 3 -2.51 22.50 -6.88
N ASN A 4 -3.41 22.93 -5.99
CA ASN A 4 -3.45 22.51 -4.58
C ASN A 4 -3.69 20.99 -4.39
N ARG A 5 -4.39 20.32 -5.32
CA ARG A 5 -4.66 18.87 -5.23
C ARG A 5 -3.41 18.04 -5.56
N ILE A 6 -2.61 18.50 -6.53
CA ILE A 6 -1.36 17.84 -6.89
C ILE A 6 -0.35 17.94 -5.75
N ILE A 7 -0.28 19.12 -5.13
CA ILE A 7 0.59 19.35 -3.97
C ILE A 7 0.18 18.44 -2.80
N LEU A 8 -1.12 18.33 -2.50
CA LEU A 8 -1.61 17.44 -1.44
C LEU A 8 -1.26 15.98 -1.70
N PHE A 9 -1.39 15.51 -2.95
CA PHE A 9 -0.97 14.18 -3.34
C PHE A 9 0.50 13.91 -2.99
N PHE A 10 1.41 14.79 -3.40
CA PHE A 10 2.84 14.59 -3.11
C PHE A 10 3.18 14.75 -1.62
N ILE A 11 2.47 15.61 -0.88
CA ILE A 11 2.60 15.71 0.57
C ILE A 11 2.25 14.37 1.22
N PHE A 12 1.08 13.81 0.90
CA PHE A 12 0.66 12.55 1.51
C PHE A 12 1.44 11.35 1.02
N LEU A 13 1.94 11.36 -0.23
CA LEU A 13 2.90 10.37 -0.71
C LEU A 13 4.18 10.39 0.11
N THR A 14 4.73 11.59 0.36
CA THR A 14 5.95 11.74 1.16
C THR A 14 5.72 11.28 2.60
N ILE A 15 4.60 11.68 3.21
CA ILE A 15 4.26 11.26 4.58
C ILE A 15 4.09 9.74 4.63
N PHE A 16 3.38 9.14 3.69
CA PHE A 16 3.21 7.70 3.59
C PHE A 16 4.58 7.00 3.52
N THR A 17 5.46 7.42 2.61
CA THR A 17 6.79 6.84 2.49
C THR A 17 7.61 6.91 3.79
N ILE A 18 7.56 8.04 4.51
CA ILE A 18 8.27 8.19 5.79
C ILE A 18 7.69 7.21 6.82
N ILE A 19 6.37 7.12 6.95
CA ILE A 19 5.72 6.24 7.92
C ILE A 19 5.98 4.77 7.60
N PHE A 20 5.93 4.38 6.32
CA PHE A 20 6.30 3.05 5.86
C PHE A 20 7.75 2.71 6.23
N GLN A 21 8.69 3.62 5.96
CA GLN A 21 10.09 3.42 6.31
C GLN A 21 10.27 3.24 7.82
N LEU A 22 9.60 4.06 8.63
CA LEU A 22 9.68 3.91 10.09
C LEU A 22 9.10 2.56 10.56
N GLY A 23 7.99 2.11 9.97
CA GLY A 23 7.44 0.78 10.22
C GLY A 23 8.45 -0.32 9.91
N SER A 24 9.14 -0.23 8.77
CA SER A 24 10.16 -1.19 8.33
C SER A 24 11.45 -1.20 9.17
N MET A 25 11.67 -0.18 9.99
CA MET A 25 12.80 -0.11 10.92
C MET A 25 12.43 -0.61 12.32
N SER A 26 11.22 -1.14 12.49
CA SER A 26 10.77 -1.70 13.77
C SER A 26 11.59 -2.93 14.12
N THR A 27 12.00 -3.03 15.39
CA THR A 27 12.55 -4.27 15.93
C THR A 27 11.40 -5.24 16.20
N VAL A 28 11.41 -6.38 15.52
CA VAL A 28 10.43 -7.46 15.67
C VAL A 28 11.13 -8.65 16.33
N SER A 29 10.58 -9.18 17.41
CA SER A 29 11.12 -10.38 18.06
C SER A 29 10.90 -11.62 17.18
N GLN A 30 11.71 -12.68 17.37
CA GLN A 30 11.53 -13.91 16.61
C GLN A 30 10.14 -14.52 16.84
N GLU A 31 9.62 -14.48 18.07
CA GLU A 31 8.27 -14.96 18.40
C GLU A 31 7.18 -14.20 17.64
N GLU A 32 7.26 -12.86 17.59
CA GLU A 32 6.32 -12.04 16.82
C GLU A 32 6.45 -12.27 15.31
N ALA A 33 7.67 -12.44 14.81
CA ALA A 33 7.93 -12.72 13.41
C ALA A 33 7.36 -14.08 12.99
N ASP A 34 7.55 -15.12 13.81
CA ASP A 34 7.02 -16.46 13.54
C ASP A 34 5.49 -16.47 13.55
N LEU A 35 4.86 -15.78 14.50
CA LEU A 35 3.39 -15.61 14.53
C LEU A 35 2.89 -14.83 13.31
N PHE A 36 3.61 -13.79 12.90
CA PHE A 36 3.27 -13.05 11.68
C PHE A 36 3.39 -13.94 10.44
N MET A 37 4.48 -14.71 10.31
CA MET A 37 4.70 -15.60 9.16
C MET A 37 3.63 -16.69 9.07
N GLU A 38 3.19 -17.26 10.20
CA GLU A 38 2.10 -18.25 10.20
C GLU A 38 0.79 -17.67 9.65
N GLU A 39 0.45 -16.43 10.02
CA GLU A 39 -0.76 -15.75 9.50
C GLU A 39 -0.56 -15.28 8.06
N PHE A 40 0.62 -14.76 7.73
CA PHE A 40 0.99 -14.31 6.41
C PHE A 40 0.91 -15.45 5.39
N GLU A 41 1.47 -16.62 5.70
CA GLU A 41 1.41 -17.81 4.86
C GLU A 41 -0.03 -18.25 4.60
N LYS A 42 -0.91 -18.25 5.62
CA LYS A 42 -2.34 -18.55 5.45
C LYS A 42 -3.06 -17.56 4.53
N LEU A 43 -2.61 -16.31 4.51
CA LEU A 43 -3.20 -15.24 3.70
C LEU A 43 -2.63 -15.18 2.27
N VAL A 44 -1.40 -15.65 2.06
CA VAL A 44 -0.62 -15.40 0.83
C VAL A 44 -0.32 -16.66 0.02
N LEU A 45 -0.20 -17.85 0.61
CA LEU A 45 0.16 -19.09 -0.12
C LEU A 45 -0.82 -19.50 -1.23
N ASP A 46 -2.06 -18.98 -1.22
CA ASP A 46 -3.08 -19.25 -2.23
C ASP A 46 -3.66 -17.96 -2.85
N ILE A 47 -2.96 -16.82 -2.72
CA ILE A 47 -3.49 -15.55 -3.22
C ILE A 47 -3.22 -15.41 -4.71
N ASP A 48 -4.28 -15.47 -5.52
CA ASP A 48 -4.19 -15.14 -6.94
C ASP A 48 -4.11 -13.61 -7.16
N ALA A 49 -3.85 -13.19 -8.39
CA ALA A 49 -3.85 -11.78 -8.77
C ALA A 49 -5.11 -11.01 -8.33
N PHE A 50 -6.27 -11.69 -8.31
CA PHE A 50 -7.53 -11.09 -7.88
C PHE A 50 -7.56 -10.90 -6.36
N GLY A 51 -7.04 -11.84 -5.59
CA GLY A 51 -6.87 -11.73 -4.14
C GLY A 51 -5.98 -10.55 -3.74
N ILE A 52 -4.85 -10.35 -4.41
CA ILE A 52 -3.96 -9.20 -4.19
C ILE A 52 -4.71 -7.88 -4.45
N PHE A 53 -5.43 -7.82 -5.58
CA PHE A 53 -6.28 -6.67 -5.91
C PHE A 53 -7.34 -6.39 -4.82
N VAL A 54 -8.05 -7.43 -4.35
CA VAL A 54 -9.10 -7.31 -3.33
C VAL A 54 -8.50 -6.85 -2.00
N HIS A 55 -7.35 -7.39 -1.60
CA HIS A 55 -6.65 -6.99 -0.38
C HIS A 55 -6.33 -5.50 -0.38
N ASN A 56 -5.61 -5.03 -1.40
CA ASN A 56 -5.21 -3.63 -1.51
C ASN A 56 -6.42 -2.69 -1.70
N THR A 57 -7.47 -3.12 -2.42
CA THR A 57 -8.69 -2.32 -2.57
C THR A 57 -9.45 -2.20 -1.25
N THR A 58 -9.51 -3.28 -0.47
CA THR A 58 -10.13 -3.28 0.87
C THR A 58 -9.43 -2.31 1.81
N ILE A 59 -8.10 -2.20 1.71
CA ILE A 59 -7.31 -1.21 2.44
C ILE A 59 -7.53 0.22 1.90
N ALA A 60 -7.58 0.41 0.58
CA ALA A 60 -7.67 1.72 -0.05
C ALA A 60 -9.02 2.42 0.15
N LEU A 61 -10.14 1.71 0.05
CA LEU A 61 -11.47 2.34 0.04
C LEU A 61 -11.79 3.12 1.33
N PRO A 62 -11.49 2.60 2.54
CA PRO A 62 -11.64 3.37 3.77
C PRO A 62 -10.80 4.66 3.81
N MET A 63 -9.72 4.76 3.03
CA MET A 63 -8.92 5.98 2.95
C MET A 63 -9.68 7.17 2.36
N PHE A 64 -10.85 6.97 1.74
CA PHE A 64 -11.71 8.05 1.25
C PHE A 64 -12.67 8.62 2.31
N ILE A 65 -12.78 7.98 3.48
CA ILE A 65 -13.67 8.44 4.56
C ILE A 65 -13.10 9.74 5.15
N PRO A 66 -13.88 10.84 5.25
CA PRO A 66 -13.38 12.13 5.72
C PRO A 66 -12.74 12.04 7.12
N GLY A 67 -11.47 12.43 7.23
CA GLY A 67 -10.70 12.42 8.48
C GLY A 67 -10.17 11.02 8.84
N PHE A 68 -11.05 10.04 8.93
CA PHE A 68 -10.67 8.64 9.22
C PHE A 68 -9.65 8.11 8.24
N GLY A 69 -9.84 8.39 6.95
CA GLY A 69 -8.97 7.89 5.89
C GLY A 69 -7.51 8.34 5.99
N ILE A 70 -7.24 9.49 6.64
CA ILE A 70 -5.87 9.91 6.96
C ILE A 70 -5.26 8.96 7.98
N PHE A 71 -5.93 8.75 9.10
CA PHE A 71 -5.46 7.84 10.14
C PHE A 71 -5.27 6.42 9.60
N TRP A 72 -6.28 5.91 8.88
CA TRP A 72 -6.26 4.57 8.29
C TRP A 72 -5.12 4.39 7.29
N GLY A 73 -4.90 5.37 6.42
CA GLY A 73 -3.80 5.31 5.45
C GLY A 73 -2.41 5.33 6.10
N LEU A 74 -2.22 6.13 7.15
CA LEU A 74 -0.94 6.15 7.89
C LEU A 74 -0.74 4.88 8.73
N PHE A 75 -1.81 4.35 9.32
CA PHE A 75 -1.77 3.07 10.03
C PHE A 75 -1.42 1.92 9.07
N SER A 76 -2.08 1.86 7.92
CA SER A 76 -1.77 0.88 6.87
C SER A 76 -0.32 1.01 6.41
N SER A 77 0.16 2.24 6.17
CA SER A 77 1.56 2.50 5.81
C SER A 77 2.55 1.93 6.82
N TRP A 78 2.35 2.21 8.11
CA TRP A 78 3.18 1.66 9.18
C TRP A 78 3.08 0.14 9.23
N SER A 79 1.86 -0.41 9.14
CA SER A 79 1.60 -1.85 9.21
C SER A 79 2.29 -2.61 8.09
N THR A 80 2.28 -2.09 6.86
CA THR A 80 2.99 -2.70 5.72
C THR A 80 4.50 -2.62 5.92
N GLY A 81 5.02 -1.51 6.45
CA GLY A 81 6.42 -1.41 6.84
C GLY A 81 6.79 -2.43 7.91
N TYR A 82 5.98 -2.55 8.96
CA TYR A 82 6.20 -3.52 10.05
C TYR A 82 6.15 -4.97 9.54
N ALA A 83 5.22 -5.29 8.63
CA ALA A 83 5.19 -6.59 7.95
C ALA A 83 6.51 -6.89 7.24
N PHE A 84 7.09 -5.91 6.53
CA PHE A 84 8.41 -6.08 5.94
C PHE A 84 9.50 -6.37 6.99
N ALA A 85 9.47 -5.67 8.13
CA ALA A 85 10.41 -5.93 9.23
C ALA A 85 10.26 -7.34 9.81
N ALA A 86 9.01 -7.82 9.97
CA ALA A 86 8.73 -9.18 10.44
C ALA A 86 9.25 -10.24 9.46
N ILE A 87 9.01 -10.06 8.15
CA ILE A 87 9.54 -10.96 7.12
C ILE A 87 11.07 -10.94 7.12
N ALA A 88 11.70 -9.76 7.22
CA ALA A 88 13.16 -9.62 7.26
C ALA A 88 13.80 -10.29 8.49
N THR A 89 13.08 -10.43 9.61
CA THR A 89 13.54 -11.17 10.79
C THR A 89 13.63 -12.68 10.51
N SER A 90 12.68 -13.24 9.75
CA SER A 90 12.61 -14.69 9.46
C SER A 90 13.26 -15.10 8.14
N VAL A 91 13.45 -14.17 7.19
CA VAL A 91 14.00 -14.41 5.84
C VAL A 91 15.27 -13.55 5.63
N PRO A 92 16.48 -14.11 5.85
CA PRO A 92 17.74 -13.36 5.77
C PRO A 92 18.00 -12.69 4.41
N GLU A 93 17.47 -13.24 3.33
CA GLU A 93 17.55 -12.70 1.98
C GLU A 93 16.84 -11.34 1.86
N ILE A 94 15.74 -11.16 2.59
CA ILE A 94 14.96 -9.91 2.62
C ILE A 94 15.60 -8.87 3.53
N ALA A 95 16.34 -9.29 4.56
CA ALA A 95 17.02 -8.38 5.50
C ALA A 95 18.00 -7.40 4.83
N ASN A 96 18.57 -7.77 3.68
CA ASN A 96 19.50 -6.92 2.93
C ASN A 96 18.81 -6.05 1.85
N ILE A 97 17.51 -6.25 1.61
CA ILE A 97 16.75 -5.50 0.62
C ILE A 97 16.17 -4.27 1.31
N SER A 98 16.44 -3.07 0.75
CA SER A 98 15.79 -1.87 1.26
C SER A 98 14.27 -1.94 0.97
N PRO A 99 13.39 -1.77 1.98
CA PRO A 99 11.94 -1.78 1.78
C PRO A 99 11.46 -0.75 0.74
N LEU A 100 12.17 0.39 0.64
CA LEU A 100 11.88 1.43 -0.36
C LEU A 100 12.16 0.96 -1.80
N THR A 101 13.01 -0.06 -1.98
CA THR A 101 13.26 -0.68 -3.29
C THR A 101 11.99 -1.33 -3.80
N ILE A 102 11.31 -2.12 -2.96
CA ILE A 102 10.03 -2.72 -3.32
C ILE A 102 9.01 -1.62 -3.61
N LEU A 103 8.93 -0.61 -2.75
CA LEU A 103 7.94 0.45 -2.86
C LEU A 103 8.08 1.31 -4.13
N PHE A 104 9.31 1.65 -4.53
CA PHE A 104 9.56 2.62 -5.61
C PHE A 104 10.12 2.03 -6.90
N LEU A 105 10.76 0.85 -6.86
CA LEU A 105 11.35 0.24 -8.05
C LEU A 105 10.48 -0.86 -8.65
N THR A 106 9.38 -1.25 -8.00
CA THR A 106 8.39 -2.14 -8.59
C THR A 106 7.22 -1.34 -9.19
N PRO A 107 6.67 -1.75 -10.34
CA PRO A 107 5.50 -1.09 -10.91
C PRO A 107 4.29 -1.17 -9.98
N PHE A 108 4.06 -2.32 -9.33
CA PHE A 108 2.93 -2.50 -8.41
C PHE A 108 3.06 -1.61 -7.17
N GLY A 109 4.25 -1.47 -6.59
CA GLY A 109 4.50 -0.58 -5.45
C GLY A 109 4.20 0.89 -5.79
N LEU A 110 4.61 1.36 -6.96
CA LEU A 110 4.28 2.71 -7.43
C LEU A 110 2.77 2.93 -7.61
N MET A 111 2.06 1.92 -8.12
CA MET A 111 0.60 1.96 -8.27
C MET A 111 -0.10 1.99 -6.92
N GLU A 112 0.35 1.16 -5.97
CA GLU A 112 -0.21 1.08 -4.61
C GLU A 112 -0.03 2.40 -3.85
N ILE A 113 1.20 2.92 -3.74
CA ILE A 113 1.42 4.17 -3.00
C ILE A 113 0.68 5.34 -3.62
N SER A 114 0.53 5.33 -4.95
CA SER A 114 -0.24 6.36 -5.66
C SER A 114 -1.72 6.25 -5.31
N ALA A 115 -2.26 5.03 -5.30
CA ALA A 115 -3.64 4.77 -4.94
C ALA A 115 -3.95 5.20 -3.50
N TYR A 116 -3.10 4.84 -2.55
CA TYR A 116 -3.27 5.21 -1.14
C TYR A 116 -3.13 6.72 -0.92
N SER A 117 -2.14 7.35 -1.55
CA SER A 117 -1.94 8.80 -1.47
C SER A 117 -3.12 9.60 -2.02
N LEU A 118 -3.78 9.10 -3.07
CA LEU A 118 -5.02 9.69 -3.60
C LEU A 118 -6.17 9.61 -2.58
N GLY A 119 -6.38 8.44 -1.98
CA GLY A 119 -7.40 8.23 -0.95
C GLY A 119 -7.21 9.17 0.24
N ILE A 120 -6.01 9.16 0.83
CA ILE A 120 -5.66 10.01 1.98
C ILE A 120 -5.85 11.51 1.65
N SER A 121 -5.37 11.93 0.47
CA SER A 121 -5.53 13.31 0.01
C SER A 121 -7.00 13.70 -0.10
N ARG A 122 -7.86 12.81 -0.60
CA ARG A 122 -9.30 13.05 -0.67
C ARG A 122 -9.92 13.13 0.71
N SER A 123 -9.58 12.23 1.62
CA SER A 123 -10.05 12.29 3.01
C SER A 123 -9.73 13.63 3.66
N PHE A 124 -8.51 14.14 3.47
CA PHE A 124 -8.10 15.46 3.96
C PHE A 124 -8.92 16.60 3.35
N ILE A 125 -9.16 16.58 2.03
CA ILE A 125 -9.98 17.60 1.37
C ILE A 125 -11.41 17.60 1.93
N LEU A 126 -11.99 16.41 2.11
CA LEU A 126 -13.37 16.27 2.59
C LEU A 126 -13.50 16.72 4.05
N ILE A 127 -12.58 16.33 4.93
CA ILE A 127 -12.64 16.76 6.33
C ILE A 127 -12.41 18.27 6.47
N LYS A 128 -11.53 18.85 5.67
CA LYS A 128 -11.35 20.31 5.60
C LYS A 128 -12.64 21.00 5.14
N ALA A 129 -13.35 20.44 4.16
CA ALA A 129 -14.63 20.98 3.70
C ALA A 129 -15.70 20.94 4.80
N ILE A 130 -15.75 19.87 5.61
CA ILE A 130 -16.63 19.77 6.79
C ILE A 130 -16.33 20.89 7.79
N PHE A 131 -15.06 21.04 8.21
CA PHE A 131 -14.68 22.07 9.19
C PHE A 131 -14.90 23.50 8.68
N THR A 132 -14.68 23.74 7.39
CA THR A 132 -14.89 25.05 6.76
C THR A 132 -16.34 25.30 6.33
N LYS A 133 -17.26 24.36 6.60
CA LYS A 133 -18.68 24.42 6.21
C LYS A 133 -18.89 24.64 4.70
N SER A 134 -17.97 24.14 3.89
CA SER A 134 -18.08 24.14 2.44
C SER A 134 -19.04 23.04 1.96
N SER A 135 -19.80 23.29 0.89
CA SER A 135 -20.70 22.27 0.32
C SER A 135 -19.92 21.03 -0.10
N LEU A 136 -20.32 19.84 0.39
CA LEU A 136 -19.69 18.57 0.05
C LEU A 136 -20.07 18.06 -1.35
N PHE A 137 -21.21 18.52 -1.89
CA PHE A 137 -21.71 18.10 -3.19
C PHE A 137 -20.72 18.36 -4.33
N GLN A 138 -19.93 19.45 -4.23
CA GLN A 138 -18.90 19.77 -5.22
C GLN A 138 -17.77 18.72 -5.28
N PHE A 139 -17.64 17.87 -4.26
CA PHE A 139 -16.60 16.84 -4.17
C PHE A 139 -17.09 15.44 -4.56
N ILE A 140 -18.40 15.20 -4.75
CA ILE A 140 -18.92 13.87 -5.11
C ILE A 140 -18.30 13.36 -6.42
N LYS A 141 -18.42 14.15 -7.50
CA LYS A 141 -17.86 13.79 -8.81
C LYS A 141 -16.36 13.50 -8.76
N PRO A 142 -15.49 14.38 -8.21
CA PRO A 142 -14.07 14.08 -8.15
C PRO A 142 -13.73 12.90 -7.21
N THR A 143 -14.48 12.67 -6.12
CA THR A 143 -14.28 11.48 -5.27
C THR A 143 -14.56 10.20 -6.05
N ILE A 144 -15.68 10.12 -6.77
CA ILE A 144 -16.03 8.92 -7.57
C ILE A 144 -14.97 8.65 -8.65
N ILE A 145 -14.49 9.71 -9.32
CA ILE A 145 -13.42 9.58 -10.32
C ILE A 145 -12.13 9.06 -9.68
N GLU A 146 -11.72 9.58 -8.52
CA GLU A 146 -10.52 9.12 -7.82
C GLU A 146 -10.65 7.68 -7.32
N ILE A 147 -11.82 7.28 -6.83
CA ILE A 147 -12.10 5.88 -6.47
C ILE A 147 -11.94 4.98 -7.70
N GLY A 148 -12.48 5.38 -8.86
CA GLY A 148 -12.31 4.62 -10.11
C GLY A 148 -10.85 4.50 -10.54
N ILE A 149 -10.06 5.57 -10.41
CA ILE A 149 -8.61 5.54 -10.68
C ILE A 149 -7.90 4.61 -9.71
N VAL A 150 -8.20 4.68 -8.41
CA VAL A 150 -7.64 3.81 -7.37
C VAL A 150 -7.92 2.34 -7.67
N ILE A 151 -9.18 1.98 -7.97
CA ILE A 151 -9.55 0.61 -8.32
C ILE A 151 -8.78 0.14 -9.56
N GLY A 152 -8.67 0.99 -10.59
CA GLY A 152 -7.92 0.65 -11.80
C GLY A 152 -6.42 0.45 -11.56
N LEU A 153 -5.80 1.31 -10.75
CA LEU A 153 -4.39 1.19 -10.36
C LEU A 153 -4.14 -0.09 -9.58
N LEU A 154 -4.99 -0.42 -8.62
CA LEU A 154 -4.82 -1.60 -7.76
C LEU A 154 -5.13 -2.90 -8.50
N LEU A 155 -6.06 -2.88 -9.45
CA LEU A 155 -6.33 -4.04 -10.31
C LEU A 155 -5.11 -4.34 -11.20
N ALA A 156 -4.56 -3.32 -11.85
CA ALA A 156 -3.33 -3.47 -12.63
C ALA A 156 -2.15 -3.88 -11.73
N GLY A 157 -2.02 -3.24 -10.57
CA GLY A 157 -0.99 -3.52 -9.57
C GLY A 157 -1.00 -4.98 -9.13
N GLY A 158 -2.17 -5.51 -8.73
CA GLY A 158 -2.28 -6.89 -8.26
C GLY A 158 -1.93 -7.94 -9.32
N TYR A 159 -2.30 -7.72 -10.58
CA TYR A 159 -1.90 -8.60 -11.68
C TYR A 159 -0.41 -8.51 -12.00
N ILE A 160 0.18 -7.31 -11.95
CA ILE A 160 1.62 -7.13 -12.18
C ILE A 160 2.42 -7.75 -11.04
N GLU A 161 1.99 -7.56 -9.79
CA GLU A 161 2.61 -8.15 -8.60
C GLU A 161 2.60 -9.67 -8.68
N PHE A 162 1.44 -10.27 -8.95
CA PHE A 162 1.31 -11.72 -9.12
C PHE A 162 2.21 -12.26 -10.23
N TYR A 163 2.22 -11.61 -11.40
CA TYR A 163 3.09 -12.00 -12.50
C TYR A 163 4.59 -11.91 -12.14
N MET A 164 4.99 -10.89 -11.38
CA MET A 164 6.37 -10.75 -10.92
C MET A 164 6.76 -11.83 -9.91
N ILE A 165 5.85 -12.22 -9.01
CA ILE A 165 6.05 -13.33 -8.07
C ILE A 165 6.21 -14.65 -8.83
N GLU A 166 5.28 -14.97 -9.73
CA GLU A 166 5.36 -16.18 -10.57
C GLU A 166 6.65 -16.22 -11.40
N LEU A 167 7.11 -15.08 -11.93
CA LEU A 167 8.36 -15.03 -12.69
C LEU A 167 9.56 -15.41 -11.82
N VAL A 168 9.63 -14.90 -10.59
CA VAL A 168 10.72 -15.18 -9.65
C VAL A 168 10.66 -16.65 -9.18
N GLU A 169 9.47 -17.17 -8.88
CA GLU A 169 9.30 -18.59 -8.50
C GLU A 169 9.70 -19.52 -9.64
N ASN A 170 9.25 -19.26 -10.87
CA ASN A 170 9.58 -20.08 -12.03
C ASN A 170 11.08 -20.01 -12.37
N GLU A 171 11.71 -18.83 -12.30
CA GLU A 171 13.17 -18.73 -12.45
C GLU A 171 13.91 -19.49 -11.34
N SER A 172 13.42 -19.49 -10.10
CA SER A 172 14.02 -20.27 -9.01
C SER A 172 13.93 -21.79 -9.22
N LEU A 173 12.86 -22.26 -9.88
CA LEU A 173 12.65 -23.66 -10.25
C LEU A 173 13.44 -24.08 -11.51
N GLU A 174 13.73 -23.14 -12.41
CA GLU A 174 14.49 -23.35 -13.65
C GLU A 174 16.02 -23.26 -13.49
N ILE A 175 16.55 -23.05 -12.28
CA ILE A 175 17.98 -23.20 -11.98
C ILE A 175 18.24 -24.56 -11.28
N PRO A 176 18.24 -25.70 -12.01
CA PRO A 176 18.82 -26.93 -11.49
C PRO A 176 20.34 -26.86 -11.62
N GLY A 177 21.02 -26.72 -10.49
CA GLY A 177 22.44 -27.08 -10.37
C GLY A 177 23.45 -25.94 -10.52
N PHE A 178 23.71 -25.28 -9.40
CA PHE A 178 25.03 -25.41 -8.76
C PHE A 178 24.90 -26.29 -7.52
#